data_AF-A0A067CWG2-F1
#
_entry.id   AF-A0A067CWG2-F1
#
_cell.length_a   1.000
_cell.length_b   1.000
_cell.length_c   1.000
_cell.angle_alpha   90.00
_cell.angle_beta   90.00
_cell.angle_gamma   90.00
#
_symmetry.space_group_name_H-M   'P 1'
#
loop_
_entity.id
_entity.type
_entity.pdbx_description
1 polymer ?
#
loop_
_entity_poly.entity_id
_entity_poly.type
_entity_poly.pdbx_seq_one_letter_code
_entity_poly.pdbx_strand_id
1 'polypeptide(L)'
;MAQRARLASASVLDVDDILVAVVQYSASPKDVVALVRAMPLSVRTPVLAALLSLLTLPRGAKHWPQPHLNSTTIAEIDCISAAMPVFNSVCIDGVCCSTQWPASDDPAFRLPYCKFVVAHAAKMTMVVPAHREELCRMLARCTSLRRVRIPAEPDLLEAVTSLAHCVADLDLSPCSSAGSPLAMPVT
;
A
#
# COMPACT_ATOMS: atom_id res chain seq x y z
N MET A 1 37.48 -34.28 28.70
CA MET A 1 37.05 -32.90 28.98
C MET A 1 35.72 -32.68 28.28
N ALA A 2 34.62 -32.52 29.02
CA ALA A 2 33.29 -32.35 28.44
C ALA A 2 32.98 -30.86 28.28
N GLN A 3 32.99 -30.36 27.05
CA GLN A 3 32.64 -28.98 26.73
C GLN A 3 31.11 -28.86 26.81
N ARG A 4 30.59 -28.14 27.82
CA ARG A 4 29.17 -27.78 27.90
C ARG A 4 28.84 -26.91 26.70
N ALA A 5 27.95 -27.39 25.82
CA ALA A 5 27.35 -26.60 24.76
C ALA A 5 26.67 -25.38 25.41
N ARG A 6 27.23 -24.19 25.21
CA ARG A 6 26.55 -22.93 25.54
C ARG A 6 25.41 -22.78 24.54
N LEU A 7 24.18 -22.96 25.01
CA LEU A 7 23.01 -22.47 24.30
C LEU A 7 23.16 -20.96 24.19
N ALA A 8 23.28 -20.45 22.97
CA ALA A 8 23.22 -19.02 22.70
C ALA A 8 21.89 -18.50 23.26
N SER A 9 21.94 -17.48 24.11
CA SER A 9 20.74 -16.82 24.61
C SER A 9 19.97 -16.28 23.40
N ALA A 10 18.69 -16.63 23.29
CA ALA A 10 17.80 -16.09 22.26
C ALA A 10 17.93 -14.57 22.25
N SER A 11 18.38 -14.03 21.12
CA SER A 11 18.53 -12.59 20.94
C SER A 11 17.14 -11.98 20.89
N VAL A 12 16.98 -10.75 21.37
CA VAL A 12 15.72 -9.99 21.16
C VAL A 12 15.39 -9.85 19.67
N LEU A 13 16.40 -9.98 18.79
CA LEU A 13 16.26 -10.01 17.34
C LEU A 13 15.69 -11.33 16.78
N ASP A 14 15.58 -12.38 17.59
CA ASP A 14 14.96 -13.66 17.18
C ASP A 14 13.42 -13.59 17.24
N VAL A 15 12.86 -12.46 17.68
CA VAL A 15 11.42 -12.20 17.63
C VAL A 15 11.12 -11.40 16.37
N ASP A 16 10.62 -12.08 15.34
CA ASP A 16 10.32 -11.50 14.03
C ASP A 16 9.48 -10.20 14.11
N ASP A 17 8.54 -10.14 15.05
CA ASP A 17 7.63 -9.00 15.23
C ASP A 17 8.35 -7.73 15.72
N ILE A 18 9.43 -7.86 16.49
CA ILE A 18 10.17 -6.69 17.01
C ILE A 18 10.86 -5.96 15.88
N LEU A 19 11.46 -6.70 14.94
CA LEU A 19 12.12 -6.10 13.78
C LEU A 19 11.12 -5.40 12.86
N VAL A 20 9.97 -6.04 12.61
CA VAL A 20 8.89 -5.43 11.83
C VAL A 20 8.40 -4.15 12.50
N ALA A 21 8.23 -4.15 13.83
CA ALA A 21 7.85 -2.97 14.59
C ALA A 21 8.89 -1.85 14.50
N VAL A 22 10.18 -2.15 14.70
CA VAL A 22 11.25 -1.14 14.59
C VAL A 22 11.25 -0.51 13.20
N VAL A 23 11.11 -1.32 12.15
CA VAL A 23 11.01 -0.85 10.78
C VAL A 23 9.77 0.03 10.59
N GLN A 24 8.59 -0.41 11.07
CA GLN A 24 7.32 0.32 11.00
C GLN A 24 7.38 1.73 11.59
N TYR A 25 8.11 1.91 12.68
CA TYR A 25 8.23 3.20 13.38
C TYR A 25 9.43 4.04 12.89
N SER A 26 10.22 3.52 11.95
CA SER A 26 11.36 4.26 11.38
C SER A 26 10.89 5.20 10.27
N ALA A 27 11.02 6.51 10.48
CA ALA A 27 10.61 7.50 9.48
C ALA A 27 11.55 7.58 8.26
N SER A 28 12.84 7.28 8.45
CA SER A 28 13.86 7.40 7.40
C SER A 28 13.98 6.11 6.59
N PRO A 29 13.73 6.11 5.27
CA PRO A 29 13.93 4.93 4.43
C PRO A 29 15.41 4.51 4.37
N LYS A 30 16.35 5.46 4.51
CA LYS A 30 17.78 5.16 4.52
C LYS A 30 18.17 4.34 5.76
N ASP A 31 17.57 4.67 6.90
CA ASP A 31 17.83 3.98 8.16
C ASP A 31 17.26 2.56 8.11
N VAL A 32 16.06 2.39 7.53
CA VAL A 32 15.47 1.07 7.27
C VAL A 32 16.35 0.22 6.35
N VAL A 33 16.83 0.80 5.24
CA VAL A 33 17.74 0.10 4.32
C VAL A 33 19.05 -0.31 5.03
N ALA A 34 19.65 0.61 5.79
CA ALA A 34 20.87 0.33 6.53
C ALA A 34 20.66 -0.77 7.58
N LEU A 35 19.57 -0.69 8.33
CA LEU A 35 19.17 -1.67 9.34
C LEU A 35 18.99 -3.06 8.71
N VAL A 36 18.15 -3.19 7.68
CA VAL A 36 17.86 -4.49 7.03
C VAL A 36 19.11 -5.07 6.34
N ARG A 37 19.99 -4.23 5.79
CA ARG A 37 21.27 -4.67 5.21
C ARG A 37 22.26 -5.16 6.26
N ALA A 38 22.28 -4.55 7.44
CA ALA A 38 23.16 -4.95 8.54
C ALA A 38 22.74 -6.28 9.18
N MET A 39 21.49 -6.72 8.99
CA MET A 39 21.02 -8.00 9.53
C MET A 39 21.66 -9.21 8.83
N PRO A 40 21.93 -10.29 9.58
CA PRO A 40 22.27 -11.59 9.00
C PRO A 40 21.18 -12.10 8.05
N LEU A 41 21.58 -12.81 6.99
CA LEU A 41 20.63 -13.38 6.02
C LEU A 41 19.65 -14.37 6.66
N SER A 42 20.04 -15.04 7.76
CA SER A 42 19.19 -15.96 8.51
C SER A 42 18.01 -15.30 9.21
N VAL A 43 18.10 -14.00 9.51
CA VAL A 43 17.07 -13.21 10.20
C VAL A 43 16.25 -12.37 9.21
N ARG A 44 16.71 -12.26 7.95
CA ARG A 44 16.03 -11.48 6.92
C ARG A 44 14.86 -12.28 6.34
N THR A 45 13.70 -12.11 6.95
CA THR A 45 12.44 -12.71 6.44
C THR A 45 12.15 -12.27 5.00
N PRO A 46 11.35 -13.04 4.24
CA PRO A 46 10.96 -12.66 2.87
C PRO A 46 10.30 -11.28 2.79
N VAL A 47 9.56 -10.91 3.84
CA VAL A 47 8.91 -9.60 3.99
C VAL A 47 9.94 -8.48 4.04
N LEU A 48 11.00 -8.63 4.85
CA LEU A 48 12.07 -7.64 4.97
C LEU A 48 12.95 -7.59 3.71
N ALA A 49 13.15 -8.72 3.04
CA ALA A 49 13.83 -8.77 1.75
C ALA A 49 13.05 -8.03 0.66
N ALA A 50 11.73 -8.24 0.58
CA ALA A 50 10.85 -7.53 -0.34
C ALA A 50 10.83 -6.02 -0.07
N LEU A 51 10.80 -5.63 1.21
CA LEU A 51 10.89 -4.23 1.61
C LEU A 51 12.23 -3.61 1.18
N LEU A 52 13.35 -4.31 1.40
CA LEU A 52 14.66 -3.84 0.97
C LEU A 52 14.69 -3.62 -0.55
N SER A 53 14.18 -4.57 -1.32
CA SER A 53 14.04 -4.45 -2.77
C SER A 53 13.20 -3.22 -3.14
N LEU A 54 12.03 -3.04 -2.52
CA LEU A 54 11.17 -1.89 -2.75
C LEU A 54 11.89 -0.57 -2.48
N LEU A 55 12.56 -0.44 -1.33
CA LEU A 55 13.26 0.80 -0.94
C LEU A 55 14.49 1.11 -1.81
N THR A 56 15.03 0.11 -2.51
CA THR A 56 16.09 0.34 -3.51
C THR A 56 15.56 0.84 -4.86
N LEU A 57 14.26 0.75 -5.11
CA LEU A 57 13.64 1.29 -6.33
C LEU A 57 13.48 2.82 -6.22
N PRO A 58 13.62 3.58 -7.33
CA PRO A 58 13.56 5.04 -7.31
C PRO A 58 12.28 5.62 -6.68
N ARG A 59 11.14 4.94 -6.84
CA ARG A 59 9.85 5.39 -6.29
C ARG A 59 9.59 4.85 -4.89
N GLY A 60 10.09 3.67 -4.54
CA GLY A 60 9.79 3.02 -3.27
C GLY A 60 10.26 3.83 -2.06
N ALA A 61 11.48 4.38 -2.11
CA ALA A 61 11.99 5.24 -1.05
C ALA A 61 11.24 6.58 -0.92
N LYS A 62 10.72 7.13 -2.04
CA LYS A 62 10.00 8.41 -2.05
C LYS A 62 8.69 8.35 -1.28
N HIS A 63 8.05 7.18 -1.27
CA HIS A 63 6.76 6.96 -0.64
C HIS A 63 6.88 6.26 0.73
N TRP A 64 8.08 6.09 1.28
CA TRP A 64 8.21 5.56 2.63
C TRP A 64 7.73 6.60 3.68
N PRO A 65 7.01 6.20 4.76
CA PRO A 65 6.58 4.85 5.14
C PRO A 65 5.20 4.41 4.61
N GLN A 66 4.57 5.22 3.74
CA GLN A 66 3.22 5.01 3.23
C GLN A 66 3.25 4.78 1.70
N PRO A 67 3.33 3.53 1.22
CA PRO A 67 3.43 3.26 -0.21
C PRO A 67 2.17 3.75 -0.95
N HIS A 68 2.39 4.24 -2.17
CA HIS A 68 1.31 4.62 -3.08
C HIS A 68 1.03 3.47 -4.03
N LEU A 69 -0.22 3.02 -4.07
CA LEU A 69 -0.68 1.95 -4.96
C LEU A 69 -1.02 2.51 -6.34
N ASN A 70 -0.07 3.19 -6.99
CA ASN A 70 -0.29 3.81 -8.30
C ASN A 70 0.79 3.56 -9.34
N SER A 71 0.36 3.29 -10.58
CA SER A 71 1.23 3.15 -11.75
C SER A 71 2.51 2.38 -11.44
N THR A 72 2.38 1.26 -10.73
CA THR A 72 3.51 0.46 -10.25
C THR A 72 3.97 -0.47 -11.36
N THR A 73 5.27 -0.57 -11.57
CA THR A 73 5.85 -1.62 -12.42
C THR A 73 5.55 -3.00 -11.82
N ILE A 74 5.64 -4.07 -12.62
CA ILE A 74 5.40 -5.44 -12.14
C ILE A 74 6.28 -5.77 -10.93
N ALA A 75 7.57 -5.42 -10.99
CA ALA A 75 8.51 -5.63 -9.89
C ALA A 75 8.12 -4.86 -8.61
N GLU A 76 7.56 -3.66 -8.74
CA GLU A 76 7.05 -2.89 -7.60
C GLU A 76 5.81 -3.54 -6.99
N ILE A 77 4.90 -4.09 -7.81
CA ILE A 77 3.69 -4.79 -7.33
C ILE A 77 4.08 -5.99 -6.46
N ASP A 78 5.02 -6.81 -6.93
CA ASP A 78 5.49 -7.99 -6.19
C ASP A 78 6.13 -7.58 -4.86
N CYS A 79 6.99 -6.55 -4.88
CA CYS A 79 7.65 -6.07 -3.67
C CYS A 79 6.66 -5.43 -2.68
N ILE A 80 5.70 -4.62 -3.15
CA ILE A 80 4.67 -4.01 -2.29
C ILE A 80 3.78 -5.09 -1.68
N SER A 81 3.36 -6.07 -2.47
CA SER A 81 2.48 -7.14 -2.01
C SER A 81 3.17 -8.01 -0.95
N ALA A 82 4.43 -8.38 -1.18
CA ALA A 82 5.22 -9.16 -0.22
C ALA A 82 5.61 -8.34 1.03
N ALA A 83 5.86 -7.04 0.90
CA ALA A 83 6.16 -6.16 2.02
C ALA A 83 4.92 -5.63 2.75
N MET A 84 3.71 -5.93 2.27
CA MET A 84 2.45 -5.40 2.80
C MET A 84 2.29 -5.54 4.32
N PRO A 85 2.71 -6.64 4.98
CA PRO A 85 2.66 -6.76 6.44
C PRO A 85 3.40 -5.64 7.19
N VAL A 86 4.49 -5.09 6.62
CA VAL A 86 5.28 -4.03 7.27
C VAL A 86 4.56 -2.69 7.24
N PHE A 87 3.73 -2.38 6.25
CA PHE A 87 3.12 -1.04 6.21
C PHE A 87 2.00 -0.90 7.23
N ASN A 88 2.02 0.19 8.01
CA ASN A 88 0.92 0.57 8.91
C ASN A 88 -0.16 1.36 8.19
N SER A 89 0.20 2.01 7.09
CA SER A 89 -0.69 2.86 6.29
C SER A 89 -0.31 2.74 4.83
N VAL A 90 -1.31 2.75 3.95
CA VAL A 90 -1.16 2.69 2.50
C VAL A 90 -2.01 3.79 1.87
N CYS A 91 -1.50 4.36 0.77
CA CYS A 91 -2.19 5.36 -0.03
C CYS A 91 -2.67 4.74 -1.35
N ILE A 92 -3.95 4.92 -1.67
CA ILE A 92 -4.56 4.54 -2.95
C ILE A 92 -4.51 5.78 -3.84
N ASP A 93 -3.60 5.81 -4.80
CA ASP A 93 -3.34 7.02 -5.63
C ASP A 93 -3.69 6.77 -7.11
N GLY A 94 -4.89 6.22 -7.32
CA GLY A 94 -5.42 5.81 -8.61
C GLY A 94 -5.80 4.33 -8.67
N VAL A 95 -6.13 3.85 -9.86
CA VAL A 95 -6.47 2.43 -10.11
C VAL A 95 -5.38 1.78 -10.96
N CYS A 96 -4.93 0.60 -10.55
CA CYS A 96 -4.01 -0.20 -11.35
C CYS A 96 -4.76 -1.34 -12.05
N CYS A 97 -4.67 -1.41 -13.37
CA CYS A 97 -5.29 -2.48 -14.16
C CYS A 97 -4.40 -3.74 -14.29
N SER A 98 -3.26 -3.79 -13.58
CA SER A 98 -2.36 -4.93 -13.64
C SER A 98 -3.03 -6.18 -13.06
N THR A 99 -2.88 -7.30 -13.76
CA THR A 99 -3.35 -8.62 -13.30
C THR A 99 -2.38 -9.27 -12.31
N GLN A 100 -1.24 -8.64 -12.04
CA GLN A 100 -0.19 -9.17 -11.15
C GLN A 100 -0.48 -8.95 -9.66
N TRP A 101 -1.46 -8.11 -9.31
CA TRP A 101 -1.87 -7.97 -7.92
C TRP A 101 -2.38 -9.31 -7.39
N PRO A 102 -1.95 -9.75 -6.19
CA PRO A 102 -2.45 -10.97 -5.61
C PRO A 102 -3.96 -10.81 -5.37
N ALA A 103 -4.73 -11.61 -6.08
CA ALA A 103 -6.16 -11.59 -6.02
C ALA A 103 -6.65 -12.39 -4.81
N SER A 104 -7.52 -11.81 -3.98
CA SER A 104 -8.36 -12.59 -3.07
C SER A 104 -9.48 -13.30 -3.84
N ASP A 105 -10.03 -14.37 -3.26
CA ASP A 105 -11.19 -15.10 -3.83
C ASP A 105 -12.52 -14.34 -3.73
N ASP A 106 -12.50 -13.06 -3.36
CA ASP A 106 -13.68 -12.22 -3.26
C ASP A 106 -14.40 -12.08 -4.62
N PRO A 107 -15.64 -12.58 -4.76
CA PRO A 107 -16.38 -12.51 -6.01
C PRO A 107 -16.98 -11.12 -6.29
N ALA A 108 -16.98 -10.21 -5.31
CA ALA A 108 -17.56 -8.88 -5.47
C ALA A 108 -16.73 -7.99 -6.41
N PHE A 109 -15.44 -8.29 -6.60
CA PHE A 109 -14.52 -7.47 -7.39
C PHE A 109 -14.00 -8.23 -8.60
N ARG A 110 -13.94 -7.59 -9.77
CA ARG A 110 -13.37 -8.21 -10.97
C ARG A 110 -11.88 -7.87 -11.09
N LEU A 111 -11.49 -6.69 -10.65
CA LEU A 111 -10.11 -6.23 -10.71
C LEU A 111 -9.27 -6.84 -9.57
N PRO A 112 -8.14 -7.52 -9.87
CA PRO A 112 -7.20 -8.01 -8.86
C PRO A 112 -6.70 -6.92 -7.92
N TYR A 113 -6.55 -5.70 -8.42
CA TYR A 113 -6.23 -4.52 -7.61
C TYR A 113 -7.26 -4.25 -6.51
N CYS A 114 -8.54 -4.20 -6.83
CA CYS A 114 -9.60 -3.93 -5.85
C CYS A 114 -9.69 -5.07 -4.82
N LYS A 115 -9.51 -6.33 -5.26
CA LYS A 115 -9.41 -7.50 -4.38
C LYS A 115 -8.27 -7.35 -3.37
N PHE A 116 -7.08 -7.00 -3.86
CA PHE A 116 -5.91 -6.75 -3.02
C PHE A 116 -6.14 -5.62 -2.02
N VAL A 117 -6.69 -4.49 -2.48
CA VAL A 117 -6.97 -3.34 -1.61
C VAL A 117 -7.93 -3.73 -0.50
N VAL A 118 -8.99 -4.46 -0.82
CA VAL A 118 -10.00 -4.89 0.15
C VAL A 118 -9.45 -5.90 1.16
N ALA A 119 -8.57 -6.82 0.73
CA ALA A 119 -7.86 -7.72 1.64
C ALA A 119 -7.00 -6.97 2.68
N HIS A 120 -6.61 -5.73 2.37
CA HIS A 120 -5.82 -4.86 3.23
C HIS A 120 -6.55 -3.57 3.63
N ALA A 121 -7.88 -3.56 3.59
CA ALA A 121 -8.70 -2.36 3.75
C ALA A 121 -8.41 -1.56 5.04
N ALA A 122 -8.09 -2.26 6.14
CA ALA A 122 -7.75 -1.65 7.42
C ALA A 122 -6.45 -0.80 7.38
N LYS A 123 -5.59 -1.00 6.38
CA LYS A 123 -4.35 -0.23 6.17
C LYS A 123 -4.54 0.96 5.24
N MET A 124 -5.67 1.04 4.53
CA MET A 124 -5.93 2.10 3.57
C MET A 124 -6.33 3.37 4.30
N THR A 125 -5.53 4.42 4.15
CA THR A 125 -5.70 5.67 4.94
C THR A 125 -5.91 6.89 4.07
N MET A 126 -5.48 6.82 2.81
CA MET A 126 -5.62 7.89 1.83
C MET A 126 -6.12 7.35 0.49
N VAL A 127 -7.04 8.08 -0.16
CA VAL A 127 -7.58 7.74 -1.49
C VAL A 127 -7.59 8.97 -2.40
N VAL A 128 -7.09 8.78 -3.61
CA VAL A 128 -7.23 9.66 -4.78
C VAL A 128 -7.82 8.80 -5.91
N PRO A 129 -9.15 8.75 -6.08
CA PRO A 129 -9.78 7.85 -7.00
C PRO A 129 -9.69 8.38 -8.43
N ALA A 130 -9.59 7.45 -9.36
CA ALA A 130 -9.98 7.63 -10.76
C ALA A 130 -11.14 6.68 -11.03
N HIS A 131 -12.20 7.19 -11.69
CA HIS A 131 -13.47 6.55 -12.06
C HIS A 131 -13.56 5.01 -11.98
N ARG A 132 -14.70 4.50 -11.47
CA ARG A 132 -15.48 3.29 -11.85
C ARG A 132 -16.23 2.74 -10.62
N GLU A 133 -17.41 2.17 -10.85
CA GLU A 133 -18.30 1.57 -9.84
C GLU A 133 -17.64 0.53 -8.89
N GLU A 134 -16.63 -0.22 -9.35
CA GLU A 134 -15.88 -1.15 -8.48
C GLU A 134 -15.15 -0.42 -7.35
N LEU A 135 -14.79 0.84 -7.58
CA LEU A 135 -14.11 1.65 -6.59
C LEU A 135 -15.05 2.06 -5.46
N CYS A 136 -16.30 2.44 -5.75
CA CYS A 136 -17.29 2.75 -4.70
C CYS A 136 -17.46 1.57 -3.74
N ARG A 137 -17.59 0.35 -4.29
CA ARG A 137 -17.69 -0.89 -3.50
C ARG A 137 -16.42 -1.20 -2.70
N MET A 138 -15.25 -0.91 -3.26
CA MET A 138 -13.96 -1.09 -2.60
C MET A 138 -13.79 -0.08 -1.45
N LEU A 139 -14.13 1.19 -1.70
CA LEU A 139 -14.07 2.28 -0.74
C LEU A 139 -15.02 2.02 0.43
N ALA A 140 -16.23 1.54 0.18
CA ALA A 140 -17.18 1.15 1.23
C ALA A 140 -16.63 0.14 2.25
N ARG A 141 -15.54 -0.58 1.92
CA ARG A 141 -14.86 -1.52 2.82
C ARG A 141 -13.61 -0.95 3.50
N CYS A 142 -13.11 0.19 3.05
CA CYS A 142 -11.92 0.85 3.56
C CYS A 142 -12.27 1.74 4.76
N THR A 143 -12.53 1.14 5.92
CA THR A 143 -13.00 1.87 7.12
C THR A 143 -11.94 2.77 7.78
N SER A 144 -10.66 2.57 7.48
CA SER A 144 -9.54 3.35 8.04
C SER A 144 -9.21 4.63 7.26
N LEU A 145 -10.02 5.02 6.27
CA LEU A 145 -9.78 6.21 5.48
C LEU A 145 -9.84 7.47 6.34
N ARG A 146 -8.74 8.24 6.33
CA ARG A 146 -8.62 9.51 7.05
C ARG A 146 -8.57 10.71 6.12
N ARG A 147 -7.91 10.56 4.97
CA ARG A 147 -7.77 11.62 3.95
C ARG A 147 -8.34 11.14 2.64
N VAL A 148 -9.30 11.85 2.10
CA VAL A 148 -10.05 11.41 0.93
C VAL A 148 -10.08 12.57 -0.05
N ARG A 149 -9.52 12.38 -1.24
CA ARG A 149 -9.49 13.39 -2.30
C ARG A 149 -10.22 12.86 -3.52
N ILE A 150 -11.48 13.20 -3.70
CA ILE A 150 -12.36 12.60 -4.72
C ILE A 150 -12.97 13.65 -5.63
N PRO A 151 -13.36 13.30 -6.87
CA PRO A 151 -14.28 14.12 -7.64
C PRO A 151 -15.57 14.38 -6.87
N ALA A 152 -16.21 15.52 -7.09
CA ALA A 152 -17.52 15.86 -6.52
C ALA A 152 -18.68 15.05 -7.16
N GLU A 153 -18.55 13.73 -7.19
CA GLU A 153 -19.54 12.77 -7.68
C GLU A 153 -20.37 12.23 -6.51
N PRO A 154 -21.72 12.23 -6.60
CA PRO A 154 -22.59 11.80 -5.50
C PRO A 154 -22.29 10.39 -4.99
N ASP A 155 -22.07 9.42 -5.88
CA ASP A 155 -21.88 8.01 -5.51
C ASP A 155 -20.58 7.79 -4.73
N LEU A 156 -19.50 8.49 -5.11
CA LEU A 156 -18.23 8.45 -4.40
C LEU A 156 -18.34 9.15 -3.05
N LEU A 157 -19.04 10.28 -3.01
CA LEU A 157 -19.28 11.03 -1.78
C LEU A 157 -20.07 10.18 -0.79
N GLU A 158 -21.15 9.54 -1.22
CA GLU A 158 -21.96 8.64 -0.38
C GLU A 158 -21.11 7.47 0.16
N ALA A 159 -20.29 6.86 -0.69
CA ALA A 159 -19.43 5.74 -0.28
C ALA A 159 -18.48 6.13 0.86
N VAL A 160 -17.81 7.28 0.75
CA VAL A 160 -16.79 7.72 1.72
C VAL A 160 -17.35 8.50 2.91
N THR A 161 -18.58 9.00 2.84
CA THR A 161 -19.26 9.71 3.94
C THR A 161 -20.23 8.84 4.72
N SER A 162 -20.38 7.57 4.34
CA SER A 162 -21.15 6.60 5.13
C SER A 162 -20.62 6.49 6.56
N LEU A 163 -21.50 6.15 7.51
CA LEU A 163 -21.18 6.05 8.94
C LEU A 163 -20.04 5.05 9.27
N ALA A 164 -19.67 4.20 8.31
CA ALA A 164 -18.55 3.27 8.43
C ALA A 164 -17.17 3.95 8.35
N HIS A 165 -17.10 5.21 7.92
CA HIS A 165 -15.84 5.93 7.71
C HIS A 165 -15.65 7.05 8.72
N CYS A 166 -14.41 7.25 9.14
CA CYS A 166 -13.98 8.37 9.99
C CYS A 166 -13.08 9.33 9.19
N VAL A 167 -13.59 9.86 8.09
CA VAL A 167 -12.84 10.78 7.21
C VAL A 167 -12.58 12.10 7.98
N ALA A 168 -11.30 12.40 8.21
CA ALA A 168 -10.88 13.62 8.90
C ALA A 168 -10.63 14.79 7.93
N ASP A 169 -10.31 14.48 6.68
CA ASP A 169 -9.97 15.45 5.64
C ASP A 169 -10.59 14.99 4.31
N LEU A 170 -11.47 15.82 3.75
CA LEU A 170 -12.18 15.56 2.50
C LEU A 170 -11.91 16.72 1.53
N ASP A 171 -11.16 16.43 0.48
CA ASP A 171 -10.89 17.37 -0.63
C ASP A 171 -11.73 16.96 -1.85
N LEU A 172 -12.59 17.86 -2.30
CA LEU A 172 -13.42 17.65 -3.48
C LEU A 172 -12.76 18.31 -4.69
N SER A 173 -12.24 17.50 -5.60
CA SER A 173 -11.72 18.02 -6.86
C SER A 173 -12.87 18.30 -7.82
N PRO A 174 -12.82 19.41 -8.59
CA PRO A 174 -13.77 19.64 -9.66
C PRO A 174 -13.67 18.49 -10.65
N CYS A 175 -14.82 17.93 -11.04
CA CYS A 175 -14.87 16.88 -12.04
C CYS A 175 -14.20 17.42 -13.31
N SER A 176 -13.05 16.88 -13.70
CA SER A 176 -12.40 17.24 -14.95
C SER A 176 -13.20 16.61 -16.07
N SER A 177 -14.32 17.23 -16.43
CA SER A 177 -15.10 16.92 -17.62
C SER A 177 -14.36 17.41 -18.88
N ALA A 178 -13.03 17.31 -18.90
CA ALA A 178 -12.20 17.69 -20.03
C ALA A 178 -12.20 16.54 -21.05
N GLY A 179 -13.37 16.28 -21.61
CA GLY A 179 -13.41 16.05 -23.05
C GLY A 179 -13.08 17.38 -23.71
N SER A 180 -11.79 17.70 -23.86
CA SER A 180 -11.39 18.67 -24.88
C SER A 180 -11.95 18.13 -26.20
N PRO A 181 -12.85 18.85 -26.89
CA PRO A 181 -13.20 18.49 -28.25
C PRO A 181 -11.90 18.59 -29.05
N LEU A 182 -11.42 17.45 -29.56
CA LEU A 182 -10.43 17.42 -30.62
C LEU A 182 -10.99 18.24 -31.78
N ALA A 183 -10.62 19.51 -31.85
CA ALA A 183 -10.79 20.31 -33.04
C ALA A 183 -9.92 19.64 -34.13
N MET A 184 -10.58 18.82 -34.95
CA MET A 184 -9.98 18.24 -36.15
C MET A 184 -9.62 19.39 -37.09
N PRO A 185 -8.35 19.56 -37.50
CA PRO A 185 -8.04 20.47 -38.59
C PRO A 185 -8.62 19.89 -39.88
N VAL A 186 -9.55 20.62 -40.47
CA VAL A 186 -10.02 20.37 -41.84
C VAL A 186 -8.92 20.89 -42.77
N THR A 187 -8.28 19.97 -43.50
CA THR A 187 -7.46 20.27 -44.69
C THR A 187 -8.13 19.68 -45.90
#